data_AF-A0A158C3U0-F1
#
_entry.id   AF-A0A158C3U0-F1
#
_cell.length_a   1.000
_cell.length_b   1.000
_cell.length_c   1.000
_cell.angle_alpha   90.00
_cell.angle_beta   90.00
_cell.angle_gamma   90.00
#
_symmetry.space_group_name_H-M   'P 1'
#
loop_
_entity.id
_entity.type
_entity.pdbx_description
1 polymer ?
#
loop_
_entity_poly.entity_id
_entity_poly.type
_entity_poly.pdbx_seq_one_letter_code
_entity_poly.pdbx_strand_id
1 'polypeptide(L)'
;MQGRFKQWMLLAAFVPTIAMAQSLQNQAPAQSAAPAAAAAPVDPAKQAAIKDLLEAIDAQKLVGAIGNSAQMQSKQLVPAILSDALSENKTLNDKQKQAAVPTLQKNAVPKLVDSAGQVFATDAFRKDAMQAQFEAYAKYYSTDEIKDLTNFYKSPTGRKFIQVQDQVGRDVVNGLMQKYMPQAIKATRAQADQEVASVKPGK
;
A
#
# COMPACT_ATOMS: atom_id res chain seq x y z
N MET A 1 25.14 29.08 -30.12
CA MET A 1 23.87 28.88 -29.38
C MET A 1 23.08 27.78 -30.07
N GLN A 2 22.41 26.95 -29.28
CA GLN A 2 21.45 25.90 -29.67
C GLN A 2 22.00 24.61 -30.28
N GLY A 3 21.92 23.54 -29.49
CA GLY A 3 22.05 22.16 -29.94
C GLY A 3 22.59 21.28 -28.83
N ARG A 4 21.69 20.63 -28.05
CA ARG A 4 21.86 19.42 -27.20
C ARG A 4 21.03 19.41 -25.90
N PHE A 5 19.73 19.75 -25.96
CA PHE A 5 18.84 19.68 -24.79
C PHE A 5 17.50 18.99 -25.05
N LYS A 6 17.48 17.92 -25.85
CA LYS A 6 16.29 17.10 -26.08
C LYS A 6 16.65 15.63 -26.16
N GLN A 7 16.84 14.97 -25.01
CA GLN A 7 16.72 13.49 -24.96
C GLN A 7 16.48 12.85 -23.58
N TRP A 8 16.05 13.58 -22.56
CA TRP A 8 15.78 12.96 -21.25
C TRP A 8 14.40 13.40 -20.75
N MET A 9 13.37 12.70 -21.23
CA MET A 9 12.06 12.57 -20.56
C MET A 9 11.26 11.51 -21.32
N LEU A 10 11.63 10.24 -21.13
CA LEU A 10 10.76 9.10 -21.44
C LEU A 10 10.26 8.52 -20.12
N LEU A 11 8.99 8.82 -19.83
CA LEU A 11 7.97 7.90 -19.32
C LEU A 11 8.46 6.72 -18.46
N ALA A 12 8.42 6.89 -17.14
CA ALA A 12 8.07 5.79 -16.23
C ALA A 12 6.54 5.76 -16.10
N ALA A 13 5.88 5.23 -17.14
CA ALA A 13 4.46 4.94 -17.14
C ALA A 13 4.20 3.68 -16.29
N PHE A 14 3.16 3.72 -15.47
CA PHE A 14 2.39 2.59 -14.93
C PHE A 14 3.18 1.38 -14.42
N VAL A 15 3.26 1.21 -13.09
CA VAL A 15 3.53 -0.11 -12.49
C VAL A 15 2.21 -0.91 -12.53
N PRO A 16 2.07 -1.95 -13.36
CA PRO A 16 0.91 -2.83 -13.30
C PRO A 16 1.11 -3.81 -12.13
N THR A 17 0.26 -3.70 -11.12
CA THR A 17 0.19 -4.59 -9.94
C THR A 17 -0.42 -5.96 -10.24
N ILE A 18 -0.04 -6.59 -11.36
CA ILE A 18 -0.51 -7.94 -11.73
C ILE A 18 0.73 -8.80 -12.06
N ALA A 19 1.46 -9.22 -11.02
CA ALA A 19 2.52 -10.23 -11.16
C ALA A 19 2.81 -11.00 -9.86
N MET A 20 1.85 -11.11 -8.91
CA MET A 20 2.07 -11.84 -7.65
C MET A 20 1.33 -13.20 -7.55
N ALA A 21 0.71 -13.70 -8.62
CA ALA A 21 -0.06 -14.95 -8.57
C ALA A 21 0.57 -16.14 -9.33
N GLN A 22 1.67 -15.97 -10.07
CA GLN A 22 2.25 -17.04 -10.91
C GLN A 22 3.62 -17.56 -10.44
N SER A 23 4.14 -17.14 -9.29
CA SER A 23 5.46 -17.57 -8.80
C SER A 23 5.44 -18.76 -7.81
N LEU A 24 4.29 -19.39 -7.55
CA LEU A 24 4.17 -20.46 -6.54
C LEU A 24 4.21 -21.89 -7.10
N GLN A 25 4.21 -22.10 -8.43
CA GLN A 25 4.14 -23.45 -9.01
C GLN A 25 5.46 -24.02 -9.55
N ASN A 26 6.53 -23.23 -9.71
CA ASN A 26 7.83 -23.71 -10.22
C ASN A 26 8.94 -23.57 -9.16
N GLN A 27 8.89 -24.39 -8.11
CA GLN A 27 10.06 -24.61 -7.23
C GLN A 27 10.86 -25.80 -7.75
N ALA A 28 11.84 -25.53 -8.61
CA ALA A 28 13.00 -26.40 -8.78
C ALA A 28 13.98 -26.18 -7.61
N PRO A 29 14.78 -27.19 -7.21
CA PRO A 29 15.66 -27.07 -6.06
C PRO A 29 16.65 -25.91 -6.22
N ALA A 30 16.72 -25.09 -5.17
CA ALA A 30 17.50 -23.88 -5.08
C ALA A 30 18.97 -24.09 -5.49
N GLN A 31 19.35 -23.47 -6.61
CA GLN A 31 20.75 -23.14 -6.85
C GLN A 31 21.16 -22.09 -5.82
N SER A 32 22.25 -22.40 -5.13
CA SER A 32 22.89 -21.65 -4.06
C SER A 32 22.85 -20.14 -4.33
N ALA A 33 22.04 -19.42 -3.55
CA ALA A 33 22.12 -17.97 -3.49
C ALA A 33 23.53 -17.62 -3.03
N ALA A 34 24.29 -16.93 -3.88
CA ALA A 34 25.55 -16.31 -3.49
C ALA A 34 25.30 -15.46 -2.23
N PRO A 35 26.21 -15.45 -1.25
CA PRO A 35 26.04 -14.66 -0.04
C PRO A 35 25.78 -13.21 -0.44
N ALA A 36 24.66 -12.66 0.01
CA ALA A 36 24.36 -11.25 -0.14
C ALA A 36 25.54 -10.47 0.45
N ALA A 37 26.33 -9.83 -0.41
CA ALA A 37 27.39 -8.94 0.03
C ALA A 37 26.76 -7.93 0.98
N ALA A 38 27.25 -7.88 2.23
CA ALA A 38 26.80 -6.92 3.21
C ALA A 38 26.86 -5.53 2.57
N ALA A 39 25.72 -4.84 2.53
CA ALA A 39 25.66 -3.50 1.97
C ALA A 39 26.71 -2.64 2.68
N ALA A 40 27.59 -2.01 1.91
CA ALA A 40 28.63 -1.15 2.47
C ALA A 40 27.96 -0.07 3.35
N PRO A 41 28.57 0.30 4.50
CA PRO A 41 28.05 1.37 5.34
C PRO A 41 27.80 2.63 4.50
N VAL A 42 26.62 3.22 4.64
CA VAL A 42 26.26 4.47 3.95
C VAL A 42 27.22 5.56 4.40
N ASP A 43 27.99 6.15 3.48
CA ASP A 43 28.95 7.19 3.81
C ASP A 43 28.28 8.45 4.40
N PRO A 44 28.97 9.23 5.25
CA PRO A 44 28.36 10.37 5.95
C PRO A 44 27.75 11.44 5.03
N ALA A 45 28.31 11.65 3.83
CA ALA A 45 27.78 12.64 2.90
C ALA A 45 26.44 12.18 2.32
N LYS A 46 26.31 10.89 2.03
CA LYS A 46 25.04 10.29 1.62
C LYS A 46 24.00 10.33 2.74
N GLN A 47 24.39 10.10 3.99
CA GLN A 47 23.47 10.20 5.12
C GLN A 47 22.88 11.62 5.27
N ALA A 48 23.74 12.64 5.17
CA ALA A 48 23.31 14.04 5.22
C ALA A 48 22.37 14.40 4.05
N ALA A 49 22.72 13.99 2.83
CA ALA A 49 21.88 14.25 1.66
C ALA A 49 20.48 13.60 1.77
N ILE A 50 20.38 12.37 2.29
CA ILE A 50 19.09 11.71 2.50
C ILE A 50 18.28 12.47 3.55
N LYS A 51 18.90 12.92 4.64
CA LYS A 51 18.20 13.71 5.66
C LYS A 51 17.59 14.99 5.06
N ASP A 52 18.36 15.71 4.26
CA ASP A 52 17.89 16.92 3.57
C ASP A 52 16.73 16.63 2.61
N LEU A 53 16.79 15.50 1.89
CA LEU A 53 15.71 15.06 1.01
C LEU A 53 14.44 14.73 1.81
N LEU A 54 14.56 13.95 2.87
CA LEU A 54 13.43 13.54 3.71
C LEU A 54 12.74 14.75 4.35
N GLU A 55 13.51 15.78 4.73
CA GLU A 55 12.95 17.06 5.17
C GLU A 55 12.23 17.79 4.03
N ALA A 56 12.85 17.87 2.84
CA ALA A 56 12.27 18.57 1.68
C ALA A 56 10.93 17.98 1.20
N ILE A 57 10.73 16.68 1.39
CA ILE A 57 9.48 15.98 1.00
C ILE A 57 8.47 15.84 2.14
N ASP A 58 8.75 16.39 3.32
CA ASP A 58 7.91 16.23 4.52
C ASP A 58 7.66 14.74 4.87
N ALA A 59 8.74 13.96 4.95
CA ALA A 59 8.70 12.52 5.21
C ALA A 59 7.95 12.16 6.50
N GLN A 60 7.95 13.04 7.51
CA GLN A 60 7.17 12.82 8.73
C GLN A 60 5.67 12.80 8.49
N LYS A 61 5.16 13.69 7.64
CA LYS A 61 3.76 13.68 7.22
C LYS A 61 3.43 12.41 6.44
N LEU A 62 4.34 11.94 5.58
CA LEU A 62 4.19 10.66 4.87
C LEU A 62 4.10 9.48 5.85
N VAL A 63 4.99 9.40 6.86
CA VAL A 63 4.91 8.38 7.91
C VAL A 63 3.58 8.43 8.65
N GLY A 64 3.11 9.63 9.00
CA GLY A 64 1.80 9.81 9.63
C GLY A 64 0.65 9.27 8.77
N ALA A 65 0.68 9.55 7.46
CA ALA A 65 -0.32 9.03 6.53
C ALA A 65 -0.27 7.50 6.41
N ILE A 66 0.93 6.90 6.35
CA ILE A 66 1.11 5.44 6.33
C ILE A 66 0.55 4.81 7.61
N GLY A 67 0.91 5.35 8.78
CA GLY A 67 0.42 4.86 10.07
C GLY A 67 -1.11 4.94 10.17
N ASN A 68 -1.70 6.07 9.77
CA ASN A 68 -3.15 6.25 9.75
C ASN A 68 -3.85 5.26 8.80
N SER A 69 -3.28 5.04 7.61
CA SER A 69 -3.83 4.08 6.64
C SER A 69 -3.76 2.64 7.18
N ALA A 70 -2.64 2.24 7.77
CA ALA A 70 -2.47 0.92 8.37
C ALA A 70 -3.41 0.71 9.57
N GLN A 71 -3.62 1.74 10.39
CA GLN A 71 -4.58 1.72 11.48
C GLN A 71 -6.01 1.56 10.96
N MET A 72 -6.42 2.31 9.94
CA MET A 72 -7.74 2.19 9.32
C MET A 72 -7.96 0.80 8.72
N GLN A 73 -6.96 0.24 8.04
CA GLN A 73 -7.01 -1.13 7.52
C GLN A 73 -7.17 -2.15 8.66
N SER A 74 -6.44 -1.99 9.76
CA SER A 74 -6.55 -2.87 10.93
C SER A 74 -7.96 -2.85 11.53
N LYS A 75 -8.57 -1.65 11.62
CA LYS A 75 -9.95 -1.49 12.08
C LYS A 75 -10.95 -2.20 11.16
N GLN A 76 -10.73 -2.17 9.84
CA GLN A 76 -11.58 -2.85 8.86
C GLN A 76 -11.51 -4.38 8.97
N LEU A 77 -10.39 -4.94 9.45
CA LEU A 77 -10.22 -6.39 9.62
C LEU A 77 -10.86 -6.94 10.90
N VAL A 78 -11.25 -6.09 11.85
CA VAL A 78 -11.82 -6.50 13.15
C VAL A 78 -12.99 -7.49 13.02
N PRO A 79 -13.99 -7.29 12.14
CA PRO A 79 -15.10 -8.23 12.02
C PRO A 79 -14.66 -9.63 11.56
N ALA A 80 -13.70 -9.70 10.63
CA ALA A 80 -13.16 -10.97 10.14
C ALA A 80 -12.38 -11.70 11.23
N ILE A 81 -11.46 -11.00 11.92
CA ILE A 81 -10.67 -11.57 13.02
C ILE A 81 -11.58 -12.08 14.15
N LEU A 82 -12.63 -11.34 14.47
CA LEU A 82 -13.61 -11.75 15.48
C LEU A 82 -14.42 -12.98 15.04
N SER A 83 -14.77 -13.06 13.75
CA SER A 83 -15.44 -14.23 13.17
C SER A 83 -14.53 -15.46 13.24
N ASP A 84 -13.25 -15.32 12.90
CA ASP A 84 -12.28 -16.42 12.96
C ASP A 84 -12.09 -16.91 14.40
N ALA A 85 -11.90 -15.99 15.35
CA ALA A 85 -11.78 -16.33 16.77
C ALA A 85 -13.03 -17.04 17.32
N LEU A 86 -14.22 -16.65 16.87
CA LEU A 86 -15.48 -17.32 17.24
C LEU A 86 -15.57 -18.72 16.60
N SER A 87 -15.17 -18.86 15.34
CA SER A 87 -15.16 -20.14 14.62
C SER A 87 -14.20 -21.14 15.25
N GLU A 88 -12.98 -20.70 15.57
CA GLU A 88 -11.93 -21.54 16.18
C GLU A 88 -12.15 -21.82 17.67
N ASN A 89 -13.09 -21.13 18.31
CA ASN A 89 -13.40 -21.35 19.70
C ASN A 89 -13.84 -22.81 19.95
N LYS A 90 -13.09 -23.52 20.80
CA LYS A 90 -13.32 -24.94 21.14
C LYS A 90 -14.23 -25.15 22.35
N THR A 91 -14.66 -24.07 23.00
CA THR A 91 -15.48 -24.12 24.21
C THR A 91 -16.98 -24.02 23.92
N LEU A 92 -17.35 -23.33 22.84
CA LEU A 92 -18.73 -23.12 22.43
C LEU A 92 -19.11 -24.11 21.32
N ASN A 93 -20.31 -24.66 21.38
CA ASN A 93 -20.91 -25.36 20.23
C ASN A 93 -21.49 -24.37 19.21
N ASP A 94 -21.88 -24.85 18.04
CA ASP A 94 -22.32 -24.01 16.92
C ASP A 94 -23.55 -23.14 17.26
N LYS A 95 -24.51 -23.68 18.01
CA LYS A 95 -25.70 -22.94 18.46
C LYS A 95 -25.31 -21.80 19.41
N GLN A 96 -24.36 -22.04 20.30
CA GLN A 96 -23.84 -21.02 21.21
C GLN A 96 -23.04 -19.96 20.47
N LYS A 97 -22.23 -20.34 19.47
CA LYS A 97 -21.51 -19.40 18.60
C LYS A 97 -22.48 -18.48 17.87
N GLN A 98 -23.51 -19.05 17.23
CA GLN A 98 -24.53 -18.28 16.52
C GLN A 98 -25.28 -17.32 17.45
N ALA A 99 -25.63 -17.77 18.67
CA ALA A 99 -26.29 -16.94 19.67
C ALA A 99 -25.39 -15.82 20.24
N ALA A 100 -24.06 -16.00 20.19
CA ALA A 100 -23.10 -15.00 20.67
C ALA A 100 -22.87 -13.85 19.66
N VAL A 101 -23.17 -14.05 18.37
CA VAL A 101 -22.90 -13.07 17.30
C VAL A 101 -23.48 -11.69 17.61
N PRO A 102 -24.77 -11.52 17.98
CA PRO A 102 -25.32 -10.19 18.24
C PRO A 102 -24.63 -9.48 19.41
N THR A 103 -24.28 -10.22 20.46
CA THR A 103 -23.58 -9.69 21.64
C THR A 103 -22.16 -9.27 21.30
N LEU A 104 -21.44 -10.07 20.51
CA LEU A 104 -20.09 -9.77 20.04
C LEU A 104 -20.09 -8.54 19.12
N GLN A 105 -21.05 -8.46 18.19
CA GLN A 105 -21.18 -7.32 17.29
C GLN A 105 -21.50 -6.03 18.05
N LYS A 106 -22.33 -6.09 19.09
CA LYS A 106 -22.68 -4.91 19.90
C LYS A 106 -21.56 -4.47 20.84
N ASN A 107 -20.86 -5.42 21.48
CA ASN A 107 -20.00 -5.10 22.62
C ASN A 107 -18.50 -5.28 22.34
N ALA A 108 -18.12 -6.27 21.52
CA ALA A 108 -16.73 -6.59 21.25
C ALA A 108 -16.18 -5.80 20.06
N VAL A 109 -16.97 -5.67 18.98
CA VAL A 109 -16.53 -4.95 17.77
C VAL A 109 -16.10 -3.51 18.08
N PRO A 110 -16.87 -2.66 18.78
CA PRO A 110 -16.42 -1.29 19.06
C PRO A 110 -15.10 -1.25 19.85
N LYS A 111 -14.98 -2.10 20.89
CA LYS A 111 -13.78 -2.18 21.73
C LYS A 111 -12.55 -2.61 20.94
N LEU A 112 -12.71 -3.60 20.06
CA LEU A 112 -11.64 -4.11 19.21
C LEU A 112 -11.27 -3.08 18.12
N VAL A 113 -12.24 -2.34 17.58
CA VAL A 113 -11.99 -1.24 16.64
C VAL A 113 -11.20 -0.11 17.30
N ASP A 114 -11.48 0.22 18.57
CA ASP A 114 -10.76 1.28 19.29
C ASP A 114 -9.28 0.92 19.52
N SER A 115 -9.00 -0.35 19.83
CA SER A 115 -7.63 -0.85 20.06
C SER A 115 -6.91 -1.30 18.78
N ALA A 116 -7.62 -1.54 17.68
CA ALA A 116 -7.02 -1.99 16.43
C ALA A 116 -6.03 -0.97 15.87
N GLY A 117 -4.83 -1.45 15.54
CA GLY A 117 -3.80 -0.68 14.86
C GLY A 117 -3.08 0.35 15.74
N GLN A 118 -3.23 0.33 17.07
CA GLN A 118 -2.52 1.27 17.97
C GLN A 118 -0.99 1.18 17.84
N VAL A 119 -0.44 0.02 17.45
CA VAL A 119 0.99 -0.14 17.17
C VAL A 119 1.50 0.84 16.10
N PHE A 120 0.66 1.20 15.13
CA PHE A 120 1.00 2.13 14.04
C PHE A 120 0.99 3.61 14.46
N ALA A 121 0.48 3.92 15.65
CA ALA A 121 0.49 5.27 16.21
C ALA A 121 1.74 5.55 17.07
N THR A 122 2.53 4.51 17.37
CA THR A 122 3.67 4.59 18.31
C THR A 122 4.88 5.32 17.73
N ASP A 123 5.72 5.87 18.62
CA ASP A 123 7.01 6.46 18.24
C ASP A 123 7.97 5.42 17.66
N ALA A 124 7.88 4.16 18.13
CA ALA A 124 8.65 3.04 17.57
C ALA A 124 8.33 2.84 16.09
N PHE A 125 7.04 2.76 15.74
CA PHE A 125 6.63 2.66 14.34
C PHE A 125 7.12 3.86 13.52
N ARG A 126 7.01 5.08 14.05
CA ARG A 126 7.48 6.28 13.34
C ARG A 126 8.98 6.23 13.06
N LYS A 127 9.78 5.80 14.04
CA LYS A 127 11.22 5.63 13.90
C LYS A 127 11.57 4.58 12.86
N ASP A 128 10.92 3.42 12.91
CA ASP A 128 11.14 2.33 11.96
C ASP A 128 10.73 2.74 10.54
N ALA A 129 9.61 3.45 10.37
CA ALA A 129 9.17 3.96 9.08
C ALA A 129 10.10 5.04 8.50
N MET A 130 10.69 5.90 9.34
CA MET A 130 11.72 6.86 8.92
C MET A 130 13.01 6.13 8.51
N GLN A 131 13.42 5.12 9.28
CA GLN A 131 14.59 4.31 8.96
C GLN A 131 14.40 3.55 7.63
N ALA A 132 13.22 2.97 7.41
CA ALA A 132 12.90 2.27 6.16
C ALA A 132 12.95 3.21 4.94
N GLN A 133 12.48 4.45 5.07
CA GLN A 133 12.62 5.46 4.01
C GLN A 133 14.08 5.80 3.75
N PHE A 134 14.86 6.00 4.81
CA PHE A 134 16.28 6.27 4.70
C PHE A 134 17.00 5.16 3.93
N GLU A 135 16.78 3.90 4.32
CA GLU A 135 17.37 2.73 3.68
C GLU A 135 16.94 2.58 2.23
N ALA A 136 15.67 2.86 1.92
CA ALA A 136 15.17 2.83 0.55
C ALA A 136 15.89 3.86 -0.33
N TYR A 137 16.02 5.11 0.11
CA TYR A 137 16.76 6.12 -0.65
C TYR A 137 18.25 5.79 -0.76
N ALA A 138 18.86 5.29 0.31
CA ALA A 138 20.26 4.86 0.31
C ALA A 138 20.52 3.71 -0.69
N LYS A 139 19.54 2.82 -0.88
CA LYS A 139 19.64 1.66 -1.77
C LYS A 139 19.47 2.02 -3.24
N TYR A 140 18.50 2.87 -3.57
CA TYR A 140 18.07 3.07 -4.95
C TYR A 140 18.63 4.31 -5.63
N TYR A 141 19.17 5.27 -4.88
CA TYR A 141 19.71 6.51 -5.44
C TYR A 141 21.16 6.73 -5.01
N SER A 142 21.96 7.27 -5.91
CA SER A 142 23.28 7.81 -5.61
C SER A 142 23.17 9.11 -4.80
N THR A 143 24.29 9.52 -4.18
CA THR A 143 24.34 10.76 -3.38
C THR A 143 24.01 12.00 -4.22
N ASP A 144 24.45 12.05 -5.48
CA ASP A 144 24.20 13.20 -6.35
C ASP A 144 22.75 13.23 -6.84
N GLU A 145 22.15 12.08 -7.18
CA GLU A 145 20.71 12.02 -7.49
C GLU A 145 19.84 12.45 -6.32
N ILE A 146 20.21 12.09 -5.08
CA ILE A 146 19.51 12.53 -3.86
C ILE A 146 19.58 14.06 -3.72
N LYS A 147 20.73 14.69 -4.01
CA LYS A 147 20.87 16.15 -4.00
C LYS A 147 20.03 16.80 -5.11
N ASP A 148 20.01 16.22 -6.30
CA ASP A 148 19.21 16.72 -7.42
C ASP A 148 17.71 16.66 -7.12
N LEU A 149 17.24 15.55 -6.54
CA LEU A 149 15.86 15.42 -6.04
C LEU A 149 15.56 16.47 -4.97
N THR A 150 16.49 16.68 -4.04
CA THR A 150 16.34 17.70 -2.97
C THR A 150 16.21 19.10 -3.56
N ASN A 151 17.05 19.45 -4.54
CA ASN A 151 16.99 20.73 -5.23
C ASN A 151 15.67 20.92 -5.97
N PHE A 152 15.19 19.88 -6.66
CA PHE A 152 13.88 19.89 -7.29
C PHE A 152 12.77 20.13 -6.27
N TYR A 153 12.69 19.33 -5.20
CA TYR A 153 11.61 19.42 -4.21
C TYR A 153 11.62 20.73 -3.42
N LYS A 154 12.78 21.38 -3.24
CA LYS A 154 12.87 22.73 -2.65
C LYS A 154 12.42 23.84 -3.61
N SER A 155 12.40 23.60 -4.92
CA SER A 155 11.93 24.60 -5.90
C SER A 155 10.42 24.90 -5.78
N PRO A 156 9.92 26.04 -6.28
CA PRO A 156 8.48 26.32 -6.34
C PRO A 156 7.68 25.23 -7.06
N THR A 157 8.20 24.73 -8.18
CA THR A 157 7.56 23.66 -8.95
C THR A 157 7.56 22.33 -8.19
N GLY A 158 8.66 21.96 -7.53
CA GLY A 158 8.73 20.73 -6.75
C GLY A 158 7.81 20.75 -5.52
N ARG A 159 7.71 21.89 -4.83
CA ARG A 159 6.72 22.07 -3.76
C ARG A 159 5.29 21.95 -4.28
N LYS A 160 4.99 22.53 -5.45
CA LYS A 160 3.68 22.34 -6.10
C LYS A 160 3.44 20.88 -6.47
N PHE A 161 4.45 20.20 -6.99
CA PHE A 161 4.39 18.79 -7.36
C PHE A 161 3.99 17.92 -6.15
N ILE A 162 4.66 18.06 -4.99
CA ILE A 162 4.29 17.33 -3.75
C ILE A 162 2.82 17.57 -3.38
N GLN A 163 2.31 18.79 -3.57
CA GLN A 163 0.94 19.13 -3.17
C GLN A 163 -0.13 18.53 -4.09
N VAL A 164 0.12 18.42 -5.39
CA VAL A 164 -0.94 18.10 -6.37
C VAL A 164 -0.74 16.80 -7.13
N GLN A 165 0.45 16.20 -7.13
CA GLN A 165 0.73 15.02 -7.95
C GLN A 165 -0.24 13.87 -7.65
N ASP A 166 -0.53 13.61 -6.37
CA ASP A 166 -1.49 12.57 -5.99
C ASP A 166 -2.92 12.90 -6.46
N GLN A 167 -3.29 14.19 -6.46
CA GLN A 167 -4.61 14.62 -6.94
C GLN A 167 -4.75 14.43 -8.45
N VAL A 168 -3.70 14.76 -9.21
CA VAL A 168 -3.65 14.52 -10.66
C VAL A 168 -3.89 13.04 -10.96
N GLY A 169 -3.23 12.14 -10.23
CA GLY A 169 -3.44 10.70 -10.36
C GLY A 169 -4.88 10.28 -10.02
N ARG A 170 -5.44 10.80 -8.92
CA ARG A 170 -6.83 10.52 -8.52
C ARG A 170 -7.84 10.99 -9.54
N ASP A 171 -7.69 12.19 -10.10
CA ASP A 171 -8.64 12.75 -11.07
C ASP A 171 -8.68 11.92 -12.35
N VAL A 172 -7.50 11.47 -12.82
CA VAL A 172 -7.40 10.58 -13.99
C VAL A 172 -8.12 9.26 -13.74
N VAL A 173 -7.83 8.57 -12.63
CA VAL A 173 -8.46 7.29 -12.30
C VAL A 173 -9.96 7.46 -12.09
N ASN A 174 -10.38 8.50 -11.35
CA ASN A 174 -11.80 8.77 -11.10
C ASN A 174 -12.58 9.02 -12.40
N GLY A 175 -12.03 9.80 -13.33
CA GLY A 175 -12.65 10.04 -14.62
C GLY A 175 -12.81 8.77 -15.45
N LEU A 176 -11.80 7.90 -15.47
CA LEU A 176 -11.89 6.59 -16.13
C LEU A 176 -12.91 5.68 -15.44
N MET A 177 -12.90 5.61 -14.12
CA MET A 177 -13.82 4.79 -13.33
C MET A 177 -15.28 5.22 -13.54
N GLN A 178 -15.57 6.52 -13.50
CA GLN A 178 -16.89 7.05 -13.78
C GLN A 178 -17.39 6.65 -15.17
N LYS A 179 -16.50 6.64 -16.17
CA LYS A 179 -16.83 6.29 -17.55
C LYS A 179 -17.02 4.79 -17.78
N TYR A 180 -16.12 3.96 -17.25
CA TYR A 180 -16.03 2.55 -17.62
C TYR A 180 -16.63 1.59 -16.58
N MET A 181 -16.69 1.94 -15.29
CA MET A 181 -17.26 1.07 -14.26
C MET A 181 -18.73 0.71 -14.53
N PRO A 182 -19.63 1.63 -14.93
CA PRO A 182 -21.02 1.26 -15.23
C PRO A 182 -21.13 0.27 -16.40
N GLN A 183 -20.24 0.38 -17.39
CA GLN A 183 -20.22 -0.51 -18.55
C GLN A 183 -19.76 -1.92 -18.14
N ALA A 184 -18.70 -2.00 -17.32
CA ALA A 184 -18.21 -3.26 -16.78
C ALA A 184 -19.29 -3.96 -15.93
N ILE A 185 -19.95 -3.23 -15.02
CA ILE A 185 -21.05 -3.77 -14.21
C ILE A 185 -22.19 -4.27 -15.09
N LYS A 186 -22.59 -3.50 -16.11
CA LYS A 186 -23.66 -3.90 -17.02
C LYS A 186 -23.32 -5.19 -17.77
N ALA A 187 -22.09 -5.32 -18.26
CA ALA A 187 -21.65 -6.52 -18.97
C ALA A 187 -21.66 -7.76 -18.05
N THR A 188 -21.07 -7.64 -16.86
CA THR A 188 -21.07 -8.73 -15.87
C THR A 188 -22.49 -9.10 -15.44
N ARG A 189 -23.36 -8.10 -15.25
CA ARG A 189 -24.76 -8.32 -14.88
C ARG A 189 -25.50 -9.09 -15.96
N ALA A 190 -25.32 -8.70 -17.23
CA ALA A 190 -25.95 -9.39 -18.35
C ALA A 190 -25.55 -10.88 -18.41
N GLN A 191 -24.27 -11.19 -18.18
CA GLN A 191 -23.82 -12.59 -18.10
C GLN A 191 -24.44 -13.31 -16.90
N ALA A 192 -24.43 -12.70 -15.72
CA ALA A 192 -25.01 -13.31 -14.52
C ALA A 192 -26.51 -13.61 -14.69
N ASP A 193 -27.27 -12.72 -15.32
CA ASP A 193 -28.69 -12.95 -15.61
C ASP A 193 -28.89 -14.15 -16.55
N GLN A 194 -28.01 -14.35 -17.54
CA GLN A 194 -28.03 -15.52 -18.42
C GLN A 194 -27.73 -16.82 -17.66
N GLU A 195 -26.70 -16.82 -16.82
CA GLU A 195 -26.36 -17.98 -15.98
C GLU A 195 -27.51 -18.38 -15.06
N VAL A 196 -28.12 -17.41 -14.37
CA VAL A 196 -29.27 -17.66 -13.49
C VAL A 196 -30.46 -18.21 -14.28
N ALA A 197 -30.76 -17.66 -15.45
CA ALA A 197 -31.85 -18.15 -16.30
C ALA A 197 -31.62 -19.58 -16.81
N SER A 198 -30.36 -20.04 -16.89
CA SER A 198 -30.01 -21.39 -17.32
C SER A 198 -30.25 -22.46 -16.24
N VAL A 199 -30.41 -22.06 -14.97
CA VAL A 199 -30.66 -22.98 -13.86
C VAL A 199 -32.10 -23.51 -13.97
N LYS A 200 -32.24 -24.81 -14.26
CA LYS A 200 -33.54 -25.48 -14.21
C LYS A 200 -33.94 -25.72 -12.76
N PRO A 201 -35.16 -25.34 -12.32
CA PRO A 201 -35.63 -25.69 -10.99
C PRO A 201 -35.63 -27.21 -10.85
N GLY A 202 -35.00 -27.71 -9.78
CA GLY A 202 -34.94 -29.14 -9.47
C GLY A 202 -36.35 -29.73 -9.41
N LYS A 203 -36.52 -30.90 -10.04
CA LYS A 203 -37.74 -31.72 -9.94
C LYS A 203 -37.97 -32.20 -8.52
#